data_AF-A0A832ZTH9-F1
#
_entry.id   AF-A0A832ZTH9-F1
#
_cell.length_a   1.000
_cell.length_b   1.000
_cell.length_c   1.000
_cell.angle_alpha   90.00
_cell.angle_beta   90.00
_cell.angle_gamma   90.00
#
_symmetry.space_group_name_H-M   'P 1'
#
loop_
_entity.id
_entity.type
_entity.pdbx_description
1 polymer ?
#
loop_
_entity_poly.entity_id
_entity_poly.type
_entity_poly.pdbx_seq_one_letter_code
_entity_poly.pdbx_strand_id
1 'polypeptide(L)'
;MGYTDLVGVTGGLAYNPYKASDIDIVVYGAHADRVYQLLVKLRREGITTPYRGVGHSWSSSDIELNRALNKERVLIGYINGFEYNVKLVPCTKPAPCIPFKTVNTRVKVRGVVRHVSPYTVPAVYKLELYKPLTLGTKSYTWVYLFSHRLRYTEILEGMAVEAKGVLEEFEGLVRLVPDHSGYVKPLYRPSSS
;
A
#
# COMPACT_ATOMS: atom_id res chain seq x y z
N MET A 1 22.84 6.99 -22.56
CA MET A 1 22.30 5.62 -22.56
C MET A 1 20.79 5.72 -22.46
N GLY A 2 20.05 5.18 -23.43
CA GLY A 2 18.59 5.10 -23.35
C GLY A 2 18.21 4.12 -22.25
N TYR A 3 17.39 4.56 -21.30
CA TYR A 3 16.85 3.70 -20.26
C TYR A 3 15.51 3.16 -20.75
N THR A 4 15.39 1.85 -20.86
CA THR A 4 14.13 1.19 -21.21
C THR A 4 13.29 1.04 -19.95
N ASP A 5 12.07 1.56 -19.97
CA ASP A 5 11.07 1.23 -18.96
C ASP A 5 10.75 -0.26 -19.03
N LEU A 6 10.65 -0.92 -17.86
CA LEU A 6 10.43 -2.36 -17.78
C LEU A 6 9.03 -2.63 -17.22
N VAL A 7 8.20 -3.29 -18.04
CA VAL A 7 6.94 -3.88 -17.60
C VAL A 7 7.12 -5.39 -17.63
N GLY A 8 6.97 -6.03 -16.47
CA GLY A 8 7.02 -7.47 -16.31
C GLY A 8 5.64 -8.04 -15.96
N VAL A 9 5.29 -9.16 -16.57
CA VAL A 9 4.20 -10.02 -16.10
C VAL A 9 4.82 -11.15 -15.30
N THR A 10 4.30 -11.37 -14.09
CA THR A 10 4.75 -12.38 -13.13
C THR A 10 3.55 -13.19 -12.63
N GLY A 11 3.77 -14.16 -11.74
CA GLY A 11 2.68 -14.93 -11.12
C GLY A 11 2.20 -16.12 -11.95
N GLY A 12 0.97 -16.59 -11.69
CA GLY A 12 0.41 -17.78 -12.32
C GLY A 12 0.41 -17.72 -13.84
N LEU A 13 0.10 -16.54 -14.41
CA LEU A 13 0.06 -16.35 -15.87
C LEU A 13 1.44 -16.46 -16.54
N ALA A 14 2.50 -16.02 -15.86
CA ALA A 14 3.86 -16.11 -16.38
C ALA A 14 4.40 -17.55 -16.35
N TYR A 15 3.94 -18.37 -15.41
CA TYR A 15 4.42 -19.74 -15.22
C TYR A 15 3.55 -20.81 -15.92
N ASN A 16 2.23 -20.61 -15.96
CA ASN A 16 1.29 -21.53 -16.58
C ASN A 16 0.02 -20.79 -17.08
N PRO A 17 0.04 -20.24 -18.30
CA PRO A 17 -1.07 -19.44 -18.83
C PRO A 17 -2.39 -20.21 -18.95
N TYR A 18 -2.34 -21.55 -19.00
CA TYR A 18 -3.53 -22.40 -19.13
C TYR A 18 -4.16 -22.78 -17.77
N LYS A 19 -3.49 -22.51 -16.65
CA LYS A 19 -4.00 -22.79 -15.28
C LYS A 19 -3.85 -21.61 -14.32
N ALA A 20 -3.55 -20.43 -14.84
CA ALA A 20 -3.37 -19.23 -14.04
C ALA A 20 -4.67 -18.83 -13.34
N SER A 21 -4.61 -18.64 -12.02
CA SER A 21 -5.71 -18.11 -11.21
C SER A 21 -5.65 -16.59 -11.07
N ASP A 22 -4.49 -15.99 -11.35
CA ASP A 22 -4.20 -14.58 -11.11
C ASP A 22 -3.21 -13.99 -12.13
N ILE A 23 -3.23 -12.66 -12.20
CA ILE A 23 -2.38 -11.83 -13.06
C ILE A 23 -1.57 -10.89 -12.16
N ASP A 24 -0.27 -11.11 -12.02
CA ASP A 24 0.63 -10.19 -11.32
C ASP A 24 1.42 -9.34 -12.31
N ILE A 25 1.22 -8.03 -12.28
CA ILE A 25 1.95 -7.07 -13.13
C ILE A 25 2.89 -6.25 -12.25
N VAL A 26 4.14 -6.11 -12.66
CA VAL A 26 5.10 -5.21 -12.03
C VAL A 26 5.56 -4.19 -13.06
N VAL A 27 5.34 -2.92 -12.76
CA VAL A 27 5.76 -1.79 -13.61
C VAL A 27 6.87 -1.05 -12.89
N TYR A 28 8.03 -0.97 -13.54
CA TYR A 28 9.17 -0.20 -13.05
C TYR A 28 9.28 1.14 -13.79
N GLY A 29 9.72 2.17 -13.08
CA GLY A 29 10.18 3.43 -13.67
C GLY A 29 9.18 4.60 -13.61
N ALA A 30 9.45 5.62 -14.42
CA ALA A 30 8.86 6.96 -14.29
C ALA A 30 7.37 7.05 -14.72
N HIS A 31 6.81 5.97 -15.27
CA HIS A 31 5.44 5.94 -15.79
C HIS A 31 4.41 5.33 -14.83
N ALA A 32 4.78 5.10 -13.56
CA ALA A 32 3.86 4.63 -12.51
C ALA A 32 2.55 5.42 -12.48
N ASP A 33 2.62 6.76 -12.53
CA ASP A 33 1.43 7.63 -12.51
C ASP A 33 0.54 7.41 -13.73
N ARG A 34 1.13 7.29 -14.92
CA ARG A 34 0.39 7.07 -16.16
C ARG A 34 -0.32 5.72 -16.14
N VAL A 35 0.33 4.68 -15.62
CA VAL A 35 -0.28 3.35 -15.46
C VAL A 35 -1.39 3.41 -14.41
N TYR A 36 -1.18 4.10 -13.29
CA TYR A 36 -2.22 4.28 -12.27
C TYR A 36 -3.47 4.95 -12.86
N GLN A 37 -3.29 6.04 -13.61
CA GLN A 37 -4.41 6.74 -14.28
C GLN A 37 -5.12 5.86 -15.31
N LEU A 38 -4.38 5.00 -16.03
CA LEU A 38 -4.98 4.02 -16.92
C LEU A 38 -5.86 3.02 -16.15
N LEU A 39 -5.38 2.48 -15.03
CA LEU A 39 -6.16 1.56 -14.20
C LEU A 39 -7.43 2.23 -13.65
N VAL A 40 -7.34 3.50 -13.23
CA VAL A 40 -8.50 4.31 -12.84
C VAL A 40 -9.50 4.44 -13.99
N LYS A 41 -9.03 4.73 -15.20
CA LYS A 41 -9.88 4.81 -16.40
C LYS A 41 -10.58 3.48 -16.66
N LEU A 42 -9.84 2.36 -16.67
CA LEU A 42 -10.40 1.02 -16.88
C LEU A 42 -11.44 0.65 -15.81
N ARG A 43 -11.25 1.06 -14.55
CA ARG A 43 -12.24 0.88 -13.49
C ARG A 43 -13.51 1.70 -13.75
N ARG A 44 -13.38 2.96 -14.16
CA ARG A 44 -14.53 3.84 -14.48
C ARG A 44 -15.33 3.35 -15.69
N GLU A 45 -14.65 2.77 -16.67
CA GLU A 45 -15.26 2.17 -17.87
C GLU A 45 -15.88 0.78 -17.61
N GLY A 46 -15.75 0.23 -16.40
CA GLY A 46 -16.29 -1.08 -16.04
C GLY A 46 -15.50 -2.28 -16.58
N ILE A 47 -14.34 -2.05 -17.18
CA ILE A 47 -13.46 -3.10 -17.71
C ILE A 47 -12.83 -3.91 -16.58
N THR A 48 -12.48 -3.25 -15.46
CA THR A 48 -12.08 -3.92 -14.22
C THR A 48 -13.11 -3.75 -13.14
N THR A 49 -13.19 -4.71 -12.21
CA THR A 49 -14.12 -4.67 -11.08
C THR A 49 -13.37 -4.75 -9.73
N PRO A 50 -13.97 -4.22 -8.65
CA PRO A 50 -13.38 -4.24 -7.31
C PRO A 50 -13.03 -5.64 -6.81
N TYR A 51 -11.98 -5.74 -6.00
CA TYR A 51 -11.58 -6.99 -5.37
C TYR A 51 -12.61 -7.45 -4.32
N ARG A 52 -13.03 -8.71 -4.39
CA ARG A 52 -14.01 -9.31 -3.48
C ARG A 52 -13.50 -10.56 -2.78
N GLY A 53 -12.27 -10.97 -3.07
CA GLY A 53 -11.63 -12.09 -2.41
C GLY A 53 -11.22 -11.76 -0.97
N VAL A 54 -10.78 -12.80 -0.25
CA VAL A 54 -10.28 -12.69 1.12
C VAL A 54 -8.77 -12.48 1.20
N GLY A 55 -8.05 -12.52 0.06
CA GLY A 55 -6.60 -12.41 -0.01
C GLY A 55 -5.85 -13.54 0.71
N HIS A 56 -4.64 -13.86 0.24
CA HIS A 56 -3.79 -14.82 0.94
C HIS A 56 -3.21 -14.21 2.23
N SER A 57 -3.52 -14.84 3.37
CA SER A 57 -3.02 -14.43 4.70
C SER A 57 -3.40 -13.01 5.10
N TRP A 58 -4.61 -12.57 4.76
CA TRP A 58 -5.15 -11.30 5.26
C TRP A 58 -5.71 -11.48 6.67
N SER A 59 -5.38 -10.53 7.54
CA SER A 59 -5.99 -10.42 8.87
C SER A 59 -7.41 -9.84 8.77
N SER A 60 -8.17 -9.90 9.86
CA SER A 60 -9.48 -9.23 9.93
C SER A 60 -9.37 -7.72 9.66
N SER A 61 -8.29 -7.08 10.13
CA SER A 61 -8.01 -5.67 9.88
C SER A 61 -7.69 -5.37 8.41
N ASP A 62 -6.99 -6.28 7.72
CA ASP A 62 -6.73 -6.15 6.28
C ASP A 62 -8.04 -6.21 5.48
N ILE A 63 -8.93 -7.15 5.84
CA ILE A 63 -10.24 -7.29 5.22
C ILE A 63 -11.10 -6.04 5.47
N GLU A 64 -11.08 -5.51 6.69
CA GLU A 64 -11.79 -4.28 7.06
C GLU A 64 -11.31 -3.08 6.24
N LEU A 65 -9.99 -2.89 6.13
CA LEU A 65 -9.40 -1.85 5.29
C LEU A 65 -9.78 -2.03 3.83
N ASN A 66 -9.66 -3.24 3.29
CA ASN A 66 -10.02 -3.51 1.90
C ASN A 66 -11.49 -3.21 1.62
N ARG A 67 -12.40 -3.57 2.53
CA ARG A 67 -13.83 -3.24 2.40
C ARG A 67 -14.07 -1.72 2.37
N ALA A 68 -13.38 -0.97 3.24
CA ALA A 68 -13.50 0.48 3.28
C ALA A 68 -12.97 1.16 2.01
N LEU A 69 -11.96 0.56 1.36
CA LEU A 69 -11.34 1.12 0.15
C LEU A 69 -11.92 0.54 -1.15
N ASN A 70 -12.71 -0.53 -1.09
CA ASN A 70 -12.92 -1.45 -2.23
C ASN A 70 -13.28 -0.76 -3.55
N LYS A 71 -14.19 0.22 -3.50
CA LYS A 71 -14.66 0.93 -4.69
C LYS A 71 -13.57 1.75 -5.37
N GLU A 72 -12.65 2.30 -4.60
CA GLU A 72 -11.60 3.22 -5.04
C GLU A 72 -10.32 2.50 -5.48
N ARG A 73 -10.10 1.25 -5.05
CA ARG A 73 -8.89 0.49 -5.36
C ARG A 73 -8.86 0.02 -6.79
N VAL A 74 -7.74 0.27 -7.47
CA VAL A 74 -7.50 -0.10 -8.87
C VAL A 74 -6.22 -0.90 -9.06
N LEU A 75 -5.39 -1.04 -8.02
CA LEU A 75 -4.20 -1.90 -8.09
C LEU A 75 -4.49 -3.37 -7.83
N ILE A 76 -5.67 -3.68 -7.27
CA ILE A 76 -6.18 -5.03 -7.08
C ILE A 76 -7.64 -5.10 -7.52
N GLY A 77 -8.02 -6.18 -8.18
CA GLY A 77 -9.39 -6.37 -8.65
C GLY A 77 -9.54 -7.59 -9.54
N TYR A 78 -10.58 -7.55 -10.37
CA TYR A 78 -10.78 -8.56 -11.42
C TYR A 78 -10.83 -7.92 -12.81
N ILE A 79 -10.29 -8.64 -13.80
CA ILE A 79 -10.43 -8.35 -15.23
C ILE A 79 -10.88 -9.64 -15.94
N ASN A 80 -12.00 -9.61 -16.64
CA ASN A 80 -12.58 -10.78 -17.30
C ASN A 80 -12.69 -12.04 -16.40
N GLY A 81 -12.97 -11.85 -15.10
CA GLY A 81 -13.08 -12.92 -14.11
C GLY A 81 -11.77 -13.38 -13.47
N PHE A 82 -10.60 -12.90 -13.93
CA PHE A 82 -9.29 -13.20 -13.35
C PHE A 82 -8.90 -12.16 -12.31
N GLU A 83 -8.40 -12.60 -11.15
CA GLU A 83 -7.81 -11.70 -10.17
C GLU A 83 -6.56 -11.04 -10.77
N TYR A 84 -6.37 -9.75 -10.52
CA TYR A 84 -5.12 -9.07 -10.86
C TYR A 84 -4.56 -8.27 -9.70
N ASN A 85 -3.23 -8.15 -9.68
CA ASN A 85 -2.46 -7.30 -8.80
C ASN A 85 -1.44 -6.51 -9.63
N VAL A 86 -1.41 -5.18 -9.47
CA VAL A 86 -0.42 -4.31 -10.14
C VAL A 86 0.46 -3.63 -9.10
N LYS A 87 1.77 -3.89 -9.18
CA LYS A 87 2.78 -3.22 -8.35
C LYS A 87 3.45 -2.14 -9.18
N LEU A 88 3.32 -0.89 -8.73
CA LEU A 88 3.97 0.26 -9.35
C LEU A 88 5.23 0.61 -8.56
N VAL A 89 6.40 0.35 -9.13
CA VAL A 89 7.70 0.58 -8.50
C VAL A 89 8.35 1.79 -9.17
N PRO A 90 8.44 2.95 -8.50
CA PRO A 90 8.86 4.20 -9.14
C PRO A 90 10.35 4.22 -9.53
N CYS A 91 11.12 3.21 -9.15
CA CYS A 91 12.54 3.13 -9.44
C CYS A 91 12.79 2.34 -10.73
N THR A 92 13.67 2.86 -11.60
CA THR A 92 14.17 2.16 -12.80
C THR A 92 15.29 1.16 -12.49
N LYS A 93 15.90 1.28 -11.30
CA LYS A 93 16.91 0.36 -10.76
C LYS A 93 16.57 0.03 -9.30
N PRO A 94 16.92 -1.17 -8.81
CA PRO A 94 16.83 -1.45 -7.39
C PRO A 94 17.55 -0.36 -6.58
N ALA A 95 16.85 0.24 -5.62
CA ALA A 95 17.49 1.16 -4.70
C ALA A 95 18.54 0.38 -3.87
N PRO A 96 19.67 1.00 -3.50
CA PRO A 96 20.62 0.36 -2.61
C PRO A 96 19.93 0.02 -1.28
N CYS A 97 20.29 -1.11 -0.69
CA CYS A 97 19.82 -1.47 0.65
C CYS A 97 20.35 -0.43 1.64
N ILE A 98 19.45 0.35 2.23
CA ILE A 98 19.83 1.37 3.21
C ILE A 98 19.56 0.83 4.61
N PRO A 99 20.56 0.85 5.53
CA PRO A 99 20.36 0.35 6.88
C PRO A 99 19.32 1.18 7.62
N PHE A 100 18.50 0.50 8.42
CA PHE A 100 17.57 1.11 9.35
C PHE A 100 17.77 0.54 10.74
N LYS A 101 17.34 1.28 11.75
CA LYS A 101 17.36 0.83 13.15
C LYS A 101 15.95 0.52 13.61
N THR A 102 15.72 -0.71 14.06
CA THR A 102 14.48 -1.04 14.77
C THR A 102 14.47 -0.35 16.13
N VAL A 103 13.48 0.52 16.34
CA VAL A 103 13.28 1.25 17.60
C VAL A 103 12.35 0.47 18.53
N ASN A 104 11.24 -0.03 17.99
CA ASN A 104 10.26 -0.80 18.74
C ASN A 104 9.48 -1.74 17.80
N THR A 105 9.31 -3.00 18.18
CA THR A 105 8.71 -4.03 17.32
C THR A 105 7.17 -4.03 17.32
N ARG A 106 6.52 -3.31 18.24
CA ARG A 106 5.06 -3.27 18.38
C ARG A 106 4.57 -1.90 18.83
N VAL A 107 4.56 -0.95 17.89
CA VAL A 107 3.96 0.37 18.10
C VAL A 107 2.55 0.38 17.53
N LYS A 108 1.63 1.01 18.26
CA LYS A 108 0.25 1.26 17.81
C LYS A 108 -0.04 2.75 17.92
N VAL A 109 -0.47 3.36 16.82
CA VAL A 109 -0.80 4.78 16.73
C VAL A 109 -2.12 4.98 16.00
N ARG A 110 -2.73 6.15 16.21
CA ARG A 110 -3.94 6.59 15.52
C ARG A 110 -3.70 7.96 14.92
N GLY A 111 -4.22 8.19 13.73
CA GLY A 111 -4.03 9.45 13.05
C GLY A 111 -4.81 9.58 11.75
N VAL A 112 -4.57 10.67 11.04
CA VAL A 112 -5.15 10.98 9.73
C VAL A 112 -4.10 10.84 8.64
N VAL A 113 -4.47 10.19 7.55
CA VAL A 113 -3.58 9.91 6.43
C VAL A 113 -3.42 11.14 5.53
N ARG A 114 -2.17 11.46 5.19
CA ARG A 114 -1.75 12.38 4.12
C ARG A 114 -0.92 11.62 3.10
N HIS A 115 -1.20 11.83 1.81
CA HIS A 115 -0.51 11.13 0.74
C HIS A 115 0.92 11.65 0.58
N VAL A 116 1.85 10.71 0.34
CA VAL A 116 3.21 11.01 -0.12
C VAL A 116 3.48 10.22 -1.39
N SER A 117 3.26 8.90 -1.34
CA SER A 117 3.31 8.00 -2.49
C SER A 117 2.31 6.86 -2.28
N PRO A 118 1.00 7.10 -2.49
CA PRO A 118 -0.07 6.24 -1.96
C PRO A 118 -0.33 4.96 -2.78
N TYR A 119 0.01 4.96 -4.06
CA TYR A 119 -0.27 3.85 -4.99
C TYR A 119 1.00 3.15 -5.52
N THR A 120 2.15 3.42 -4.93
CA THR A 120 3.42 2.77 -5.29
C THR A 120 3.77 1.66 -4.32
N VAL A 121 4.77 0.86 -4.68
CA VAL A 121 5.45 -0.08 -3.79
C VAL A 121 6.93 0.34 -3.71
N PRO A 122 7.42 0.80 -2.54
CA PRO A 122 6.67 0.96 -1.28
C PRO A 122 5.61 2.08 -1.34
N ALA A 123 4.53 1.90 -0.58
CA ALA A 123 3.53 2.91 -0.31
C ALA A 123 4.01 3.77 0.86
N VAL A 124 3.88 5.09 0.73
CA VAL A 124 4.31 6.05 1.74
C VAL A 124 3.18 7.02 2.04
N TYR A 125 2.90 7.18 3.33
CA TYR A 125 1.96 8.17 3.84
C TYR A 125 2.60 8.92 4.99
N LYS A 126 2.20 10.18 5.18
CA LYS A 126 2.40 10.88 6.45
C LYS A 126 1.15 10.66 7.30
N LEU A 127 1.32 10.09 8.49
CA LEU A 127 0.25 9.87 9.45
C LEU A 127 0.29 10.96 10.51
N GLU A 128 -0.66 11.90 10.46
CA GLU A 128 -0.82 12.97 11.44
C GLU A 128 -1.47 12.40 12.71
N LEU A 129 -0.72 12.33 13.81
CA LEU A 129 -1.10 11.56 14.99
C LEU A 129 -2.11 12.31 15.86
N TYR A 130 -3.13 11.59 16.36
CA TYR A 130 -4.06 12.12 17.35
C TYR A 130 -3.44 12.32 18.74
N LYS A 131 -2.43 11.51 19.06
CA LYS A 131 -1.62 11.66 20.26
C LYS A 131 -0.15 11.58 19.85
N PRO A 132 0.71 12.51 20.29
CA PRO A 132 2.12 12.46 19.96
C PRO A 132 2.74 11.12 20.36
N LEU A 133 3.62 10.59 19.51
CA LEU A 133 4.44 9.44 19.81
C LEU A 133 5.72 9.93 20.50
N THR A 134 5.97 9.49 21.74
CA THR A 134 7.17 9.86 22.49
C THR A 134 8.20 8.73 22.43
N LEU A 135 9.42 9.06 21.99
CA LEU A 135 10.57 8.15 21.93
C LEU A 135 11.74 8.78 22.67
N GLY A 136 12.00 8.32 23.89
CA GLY A 136 12.98 8.98 24.76
C GLY A 136 12.58 10.43 25.02
N THR A 137 13.45 11.38 24.68
CA THR A 137 13.22 12.83 24.82
C THR A 137 12.54 13.48 23.62
N LYS A 138 12.36 12.75 22.51
CA LYS A 138 11.75 13.26 21.28
C LYS A 138 10.24 12.99 21.28
N SER A 139 9.46 13.95 20.80
CA SER A 139 8.01 13.82 20.60
C SER A 139 7.66 14.08 19.14
N TYR A 140 6.88 13.17 18.54
CA TYR A 140 6.50 13.20 17.14
C TYR A 140 5.00 13.42 17.03
N THR A 141 4.58 14.49 16.37
CA THR A 141 3.15 14.74 16.05
C THR A 141 2.70 14.04 14.77
N TRP A 142 3.64 13.48 14.01
CA TRP A 142 3.39 12.68 12.83
C TRP A 142 4.51 11.65 12.64
N VAL A 143 4.21 10.57 11.92
CA VAL A 143 5.20 9.56 11.49
C VAL A 143 4.94 9.16 10.05
N TYR A 144 5.95 8.63 9.35
CA TYR A 144 5.70 7.98 8.07
C TYR A 144 5.05 6.61 8.30
N LEU A 145 4.02 6.28 7.53
CA LEU A 145 3.54 4.91 7.37
C LEU A 145 4.12 4.38 6.06
N PHE A 146 4.89 3.30 6.14
CA PHE A 146 5.70 2.78 5.04
C PHE A 146 5.43 1.30 4.85
N SER A 147 5.10 0.86 3.63
CA SER A 147 4.76 -0.54 3.37
C SER A 147 5.16 -1.01 1.98
N HIS A 148 5.64 -2.24 1.87
CA HIS A 148 5.83 -2.94 0.59
C HIS A 148 4.64 -3.82 0.20
N ARG A 149 3.57 -3.85 0.99
CA ARG A 149 2.41 -4.71 0.77
C ARG A 149 1.32 -3.96 0.00
N LEU A 150 0.87 -4.54 -1.11
CA LEU A 150 -0.21 -3.98 -1.92
C LEU A 150 -1.48 -3.72 -1.11
N ARG A 151 -1.78 -4.52 -0.08
CA ARG A 151 -2.96 -4.35 0.78
C ARG A 151 -3.01 -3.02 1.56
N TYR A 152 -1.88 -2.31 1.70
CA TYR A 152 -1.79 -1.00 2.35
C TYR A 152 -1.54 0.15 1.37
N THR A 153 -1.73 -0.09 0.06
CA THR A 153 -1.78 0.97 -0.97
C THR A 153 -3.19 1.57 -1.04
N GLU A 154 -3.29 2.74 -1.68
CA GLU A 154 -4.56 3.41 -2.01
C GLU A 154 -5.42 3.79 -0.80
N ILE A 155 -4.82 3.95 0.38
CA ILE A 155 -5.52 4.44 1.56
C ILE A 155 -5.91 5.90 1.29
N LEU A 156 -7.20 6.24 1.44
CA LEU A 156 -7.70 7.57 1.07
C LEU A 156 -7.07 8.70 1.90
N GLU A 157 -6.80 9.83 1.25
CA GLU A 157 -6.36 11.03 1.94
C GLU A 157 -7.46 11.50 2.90
N GLY A 158 -7.08 11.93 4.10
CA GLY A 158 -8.01 12.32 5.15
C GLY A 158 -8.65 11.15 5.90
N MET A 159 -8.39 9.90 5.51
CA MET A 159 -8.89 8.73 6.24
C MET A 159 -8.25 8.65 7.63
N ALA A 160 -9.09 8.54 8.66
CA ALA A 160 -8.67 8.24 10.01
C ALA A 160 -8.34 6.75 10.13
N VAL A 161 -7.16 6.41 10.67
CA VAL A 161 -6.71 5.01 10.78
C VAL A 161 -6.08 4.71 12.13
N GLU A 162 -6.15 3.45 12.54
CA GLU A 162 -5.28 2.85 13.56
C GLU A 162 -4.25 1.99 12.82
N ALA A 163 -2.98 2.26 13.07
CA ALA A 163 -1.87 1.52 12.49
C ALA A 163 -1.05 0.86 13.60
N LYS A 164 -0.71 -0.41 13.39
CA LYS A 164 0.20 -1.18 14.23
C LYS A 164 1.34 -1.70 13.38
N GLY A 165 2.57 -1.58 13.86
CA GLY A 165 3.73 -2.07 13.13
C GLY A 165 5.03 -1.98 13.91
N VAL A 166 6.12 -2.24 13.20
CA VAL A 166 7.49 -2.03 13.66
C VAL A 166 7.83 -0.56 13.44
N LEU A 167 8.36 0.09 14.46
CA LEU A 167 8.87 1.45 14.38
C LEU A 167 10.36 1.40 14.05
N GLU A 168 10.74 2.08 12.98
CA GLU A 168 12.09 2.13 12.45
C GLU A 168 12.58 3.57 12.37
N GLU A 169 13.87 3.77 12.62
CA GLU A 169 14.57 5.03 12.42
C GLU A 169 15.52 4.89 11.22
N PHE A 170 15.43 5.86 10.31
CA PHE A 170 16.14 5.90 9.04
C PHE A 170 16.56 7.34 8.72
N GLU A 171 17.86 7.62 8.64
CA GLU A 171 18.39 8.97 8.34
C GLU A 171 17.76 10.09 9.20
N GLY A 172 17.48 9.79 10.48
CA GLY A 172 16.84 10.73 11.41
C GLY A 172 15.32 10.87 11.27
N LEU A 173 14.70 10.16 10.32
CA LEU A 173 13.25 10.05 10.16
C LEU A 173 12.71 8.80 10.86
N VAL A 174 11.48 8.89 11.35
CA VAL A 174 10.76 7.77 11.98
C VAL A 174 9.65 7.29 11.07
N ARG A 175 9.61 5.97 10.82
CA ARG A 175 8.56 5.31 10.06
C ARG A 175 7.98 4.11 10.81
N LEU A 176 6.70 3.87 10.60
CA LEU A 176 5.96 2.72 11.07
C LEU A 176 5.72 1.76 9.89
N VAL A 177 6.13 0.51 10.05
CA VAL A 177 6.05 -0.54 9.03
C VAL A 177 5.07 -1.63 9.49
N PRO A 178 3.87 -1.74 8.89
CA PRO A 178 2.85 -2.71 9.29
C PRO A 178 3.03 -4.10 8.67
N ASP A 179 4.08 -4.32 7.87
CA ASP A 179 4.22 -5.48 6.98
C ASP A 179 4.45 -6.83 7.68
N HIS A 180 4.89 -6.80 8.94
CA HIS A 180 5.19 -7.97 9.76
C HIS A 180 4.37 -7.96 11.06
N SER A 181 3.31 -8.78 11.12
CA SER A 181 2.42 -8.89 12.30
C SER A 181 1.73 -7.57 12.72
N GLY A 182 1.74 -6.58 11.82
CA GLY A 182 1.09 -5.29 11.94
C GLY A 182 -0.25 -5.25 11.20
N TYR A 183 -0.88 -4.08 11.20
CA TYR A 183 -2.08 -3.80 10.43
C TYR A 183 -2.25 -2.30 10.22
N VAL A 184 -3.09 -1.96 9.26
CA VAL A 184 -3.72 -0.64 9.15
C VAL A 184 -5.22 -0.88 9.02
N LYS A 185 -6.03 -0.22 9.84
CA LYS A 185 -7.49 -0.32 9.74
C LYS A 185 -8.14 1.06 9.86
N PRO A 186 -9.28 1.28 9.19
CA PRO A 186 -10.03 2.51 9.34
C PRO A 186 -10.51 2.68 10.78
N LEU A 187 -10.48 3.91 11.26
CA LEU A 187 -11.22 4.32 12.44
C LEU A 187 -12.57 4.82 11.93
N TYR A 188 -13.59 3.97 11.95
CA TYR A 188 -14.94 4.44 11.68
C TYR A 188 -15.26 5.60 12.63
N ARG A 189 -15.56 6.78 12.09
CA ARG A 189 -16.56 7.61 12.75
C ARG A 189 -17.89 6.90 12.55
N PRO A 190 -18.71 6.67 13.59
CA PRO A 190 -20.10 6.40 13.33
C PRO A 190 -20.63 7.60 12.53
N SER A 191 -20.95 7.39 11.26
CA SER A 191 -21.81 8.31 10.53
C SER A 191 -23.18 8.20 11.18
N SER A 192 -23.43 9.12 12.11
CA SER A 192 -24.76 9.50 12.55
C SER A 192 -25.33 10.37 11.44
N SER A 193 -26.17 9.78 10.59
CA SER A 193 -27.32 10.33 9.85
C SER A 193 -27.60 9.48 8.61
#